data_AF-A0A9Q8XJ97-F1
#
_entry.id   AF-A0A9Q8XJ97-F1
#
_cell.length_a   1.000
_cell.length_b   1.000
_cell.length_c   1.000
_cell.angle_alpha   90.00
_cell.angle_beta   90.00
_cell.angle_gamma   90.00
#
_symmetry.space_group_name_H-M   'P 1'
#
loop_
_entity.id
_entity.type
_entity.pdbx_description
1 polymer ?
#
loop_
_entity_poly.entity_id
_entity_poly.type
_entity_poly.pdbx_seq_one_letter_code
_entity_poly.pdbx_strand_id
1 'polypeptide(L)'
;MKNLLMNFPHCNEFQDSSFIGIWHEESLFDIDRYWELEKDIFDLAKENHSNDIPRDIAWPITRIFSYIMMSIQAHYSSNDGFELLNITDSELHNFRERFQCVVEGFFEGVMPLNESFEIVNPLIKNT
;
A
#
# COMPACT_ATOMS: atom_id res chain seq x y z
N MET A 1 8.43 9.93 1.43
CA MET A 1 8.37 10.27 -0.02
C MET A 1 9.17 9.32 -0.89
N LYS A 2 10.45 9.04 -0.57
CA LYS A 2 11.27 8.18 -1.45
C LYS A 2 10.65 6.79 -1.65
N ASN A 3 10.11 6.15 -0.61
CA ASN A 3 9.51 4.82 -0.77
C ASN A 3 8.11 4.86 -1.41
N LEU A 4 7.34 5.93 -1.19
CA LEU A 4 6.11 6.17 -1.93
C LEU A 4 6.34 6.24 -3.45
N LEU A 5 7.27 7.08 -3.91
CA LEU A 5 7.48 7.30 -5.35
C LEU A 5 8.15 6.11 -6.05
N MET A 6 8.96 5.32 -5.34
CA MET A 6 9.47 4.04 -5.87
C MET A 6 8.36 3.07 -6.25
N ASN A 7 7.17 3.20 -5.65
CA ASN A 7 5.98 2.40 -5.93
C ASN A 7 5.04 3.02 -6.97
N PHE A 8 5.41 4.14 -7.61
CA PHE A 8 4.54 4.84 -8.54
C PHE A 8 5.07 4.73 -9.99
N PRO A 9 4.52 3.84 -10.84
CA PRO A 9 5.05 3.55 -12.19
C PRO A 9 5.08 4.72 -13.17
N HIS A 10 4.49 5.86 -12.82
CA HIS A 10 4.41 7.05 -13.67
C HIS A 10 5.40 8.15 -13.26
N CYS A 11 6.53 7.80 -12.64
CA CYS A 11 7.63 8.72 -12.35
C CYS A 11 9.01 8.06 -12.49
N ASN A 12 10.07 8.87 -12.50
CA ASN A 12 11.45 8.40 -12.72
C ASN A 12 12.03 7.66 -11.50
N GLU A 13 11.41 7.83 -10.34
CA GLU A 13 11.79 7.21 -9.08
C GLU A 13 11.29 5.78 -8.97
N PHE A 14 10.38 5.34 -9.83
CA PHE A 14 9.84 3.98 -9.85
C PHE A 14 10.97 2.94 -9.93
N GLN A 15 10.81 1.84 -9.19
CA GLN A 15 11.75 0.73 -9.21
C GLN A 15 11.01 -0.59 -9.34
N ASP A 16 11.48 -1.45 -10.24
CA ASP A 16 10.94 -2.81 -10.38
C ASP A 16 11.07 -3.62 -9.08
N SER A 17 12.04 -3.27 -8.22
CA SER A 17 12.23 -3.87 -6.90
C SER A 17 11.33 -3.29 -5.79
N SER A 18 10.39 -2.40 -6.13
CA SER A 18 9.40 -1.88 -5.17
C SER A 18 8.29 -2.91 -4.93
N PHE A 19 7.42 -2.66 -3.93
CA PHE A 19 6.24 -3.50 -3.71
C PHE A 19 5.37 -3.61 -4.99
N ILE A 20 5.03 -2.47 -5.61
CA ILE A 20 4.27 -2.44 -6.87
C ILE A 20 5.01 -3.11 -8.04
N GLY A 21 6.33 -2.93 -8.14
CA GLY A 21 7.12 -3.58 -9.19
C GLY A 21 7.07 -5.10 -9.07
N ILE A 22 7.38 -5.65 -7.89
CA ILE A 22 7.35 -7.09 -7.61
C ILE A 22 5.93 -7.65 -7.77
N TRP A 23 4.92 -6.93 -7.27
CA TRP A 23 3.51 -7.29 -7.43
C TRP A 23 3.10 -7.41 -8.90
N HIS A 24 3.50 -6.44 -9.75
CA HIS A 24 3.11 -6.40 -11.16
C HIS A 24 3.88 -7.42 -12.01
N GLU A 25 5.20 -7.47 -11.88
CA GLU A 25 6.07 -8.26 -12.76
C GLU A 25 6.19 -9.72 -12.34
N GLU A 26 6.18 -9.99 -11.04
CA GLU A 26 6.42 -11.34 -10.49
C GLU A 26 5.14 -11.99 -9.93
N SER A 27 4.05 -11.22 -9.81
CA SER A 27 2.82 -11.66 -9.17
C SER A 27 3.04 -12.16 -7.74
N LEU A 28 3.96 -11.51 -7.02
CA LEU A 28 4.31 -11.83 -5.64
C LEU A 28 3.89 -10.71 -4.68
N PHE A 29 3.34 -11.11 -3.54
CA PHE A 29 3.19 -10.26 -2.37
C PHE A 29 4.50 -10.26 -1.57
N ASP A 30 5.32 -9.23 -1.75
CA ASP A 30 6.50 -8.99 -0.92
C ASP A 30 6.09 -8.21 0.34
N ILE A 31 5.98 -8.93 1.46
CA ILE A 31 5.50 -8.38 2.73
C ILE A 31 6.45 -7.31 3.30
N ASP A 32 7.76 -7.45 3.11
CA ASP A 32 8.73 -6.49 3.63
C ASP A 32 8.62 -5.16 2.89
N ARG A 33 8.46 -5.21 1.55
CA ARG A 33 8.21 -4.02 0.73
C ARG A 33 6.85 -3.40 0.99
N TYR A 34 5.84 -4.21 1.27
CA TYR A 34 4.53 -3.71 1.72
C TYR A 34 4.68 -2.90 3.02
N TRP A 35 5.41 -3.42 4.01
CA TRP A 35 5.63 -2.72 5.28
C TRP A 35 6.35 -1.39 5.12
N GLU A 36 7.34 -1.32 4.23
CA GLU A 36 8.04 -0.08 3.91
C GLU A 36 7.10 0.96 3.28
N LEU A 37 6.27 0.55 2.32
CA LEU A 37 5.28 1.42 1.67
C LEU A 37 4.27 1.94 2.69
N GLU A 38 3.70 1.06 3.51
CA GLU A 38 2.70 1.42 4.51
C GLU A 38 3.28 2.39 5.56
N LYS A 39 4.49 2.11 6.06
CA LYS A 39 5.17 3.01 6.98
C LYS A 39 5.37 4.40 6.36
N ASP A 40 5.75 4.48 5.08
CA ASP A 40 5.88 5.77 4.39
C ASP A 40 4.56 6.55 4.38
N ILE A 41 3.41 5.86 4.23
CA ILE A 41 2.08 6.50 4.31
C ILE A 41 1.82 7.03 5.73
N PHE A 42 2.15 6.26 6.78
CA PHE A 42 2.05 6.73 8.17
C PHE A 42 2.93 7.94 8.46
N ASP A 43 4.18 7.94 7.98
CA ASP A 43 5.09 9.06 8.19
C ASP A 43 4.58 10.32 7.45
N LEU A 44 4.09 10.16 6.21
CA LEU A 44 3.48 11.25 5.46
C LEU A 44 2.23 11.80 6.15
N ALA A 45 1.39 10.94 6.76
CA ALA A 45 0.25 11.38 7.55
C ALA A 45 0.68 12.25 8.73
N LYS A 46 1.74 11.85 9.46
CA LYS A 46 2.29 12.62 10.58
C LYS A 46 2.83 13.98 10.13
N GLU A 47 3.54 14.00 9.00
CA GLU A 47 4.10 15.23 8.42
C GLU A 47 3.02 16.21 7.95
N ASN A 48 1.84 15.70 7.53
CA ASN A 48 0.76 16.50 6.95
C ASN A 48 -0.49 16.61 7.83
N HIS A 49 -0.47 16.12 9.09
CA HIS A 49 -1.63 16.04 9.99
C HIS A 49 -2.43 17.35 10.15
N SER A 50 -1.80 18.51 9.94
CA SER A 50 -2.44 19.82 10.11
C SER A 50 -2.40 20.70 8.86
N ASN A 51 -2.05 20.13 7.71
CA ASN A 51 -1.92 20.84 6.44
C ASN A 51 -2.75 20.15 5.35
N ASP A 52 -3.07 20.89 4.29
CA ASP A 52 -3.58 20.28 3.07
C ASP A 52 -2.55 19.30 2.51
N ILE A 53 -3.01 18.12 2.08
CA ILE A 53 -2.12 17.11 1.49
C ILE A 53 -1.64 17.60 0.12
N PRO A 54 -0.32 17.71 -0.10
CA PRO A 54 0.24 18.09 -1.41
C PRO A 54 -0.19 17.13 -2.52
N ARG A 55 -0.47 17.66 -3.72
CA ARG A 55 -0.94 16.83 -4.85
C ARG A 55 0.07 15.79 -5.32
N ASP A 56 1.36 16.11 -5.20
CA ASP A 56 2.48 15.19 -5.49
C ASP A 56 2.61 14.06 -4.45
N ILE A 57 1.86 14.11 -3.35
CA ILE A 57 1.69 12.99 -2.40
C ILE A 57 0.34 12.30 -2.62
N ALA A 58 -0.74 13.06 -2.67
CA ALA A 58 -2.10 12.53 -2.80
C ALA A 58 -2.25 11.69 -4.08
N TRP A 59 -1.76 12.18 -5.21
CA TRP A 59 -1.92 11.49 -6.49
C TRP A 59 -1.20 10.13 -6.54
N PRO A 60 0.09 10.02 -6.18
CA PRO A 60 0.74 8.71 -6.09
C PRO A 60 0.03 7.73 -5.14
N ILE A 61 -0.38 8.17 -3.94
CA ILE A 61 -1.09 7.31 -2.98
C ILE A 61 -2.40 6.79 -3.59
N THR A 62 -3.22 7.66 -4.17
CA THR A 62 -4.47 7.25 -4.81
C THR A 62 -4.24 6.28 -5.96
N ARG A 63 -3.17 6.46 -6.75
CA ARG A 63 -2.85 5.58 -7.88
C ARG A 63 -2.38 4.20 -7.43
N ILE A 64 -1.53 4.15 -6.42
CA ILE A 64 -1.08 2.90 -5.80
C ILE A 64 -2.28 2.15 -5.20
N PHE A 65 -3.12 2.85 -4.44
CA PHE A 65 -4.38 2.32 -3.91
C PHE A 65 -5.29 1.74 -4.99
N SER A 66 -5.57 2.52 -6.03
CA SER A 66 -6.46 2.11 -7.12
C SER A 66 -5.93 0.85 -7.82
N TYR A 67 -4.62 0.79 -8.06
CA TYR A 67 -3.99 -0.34 -8.70
C TYR A 67 -4.09 -1.61 -7.84
N ILE A 68 -3.71 -1.52 -6.57
CA ILE A 68 -3.76 -2.66 -5.64
C ILE A 68 -5.20 -3.18 -5.54
N MET A 69 -6.19 -2.32 -5.29
CA MET A 69 -7.59 -2.74 -5.17
C MET A 69 -8.12 -3.40 -6.44
N MET A 70 -7.81 -2.85 -7.61
CA MET A 70 -8.17 -3.42 -8.91
C MET A 70 -7.51 -4.79 -9.13
N SER A 71 -6.21 -4.93 -8.84
CA SER A 71 -5.49 -6.19 -9.04
C SER A 71 -5.90 -7.28 -8.06
N ILE A 72 -6.27 -6.94 -6.82
CA ILE A 72 -6.86 -7.90 -5.88
C ILE A 72 -8.23 -8.37 -6.38
N GLN A 73 -9.04 -7.47 -6.92
CA GLN A 73 -10.31 -7.85 -7.55
C GLN A 73 -10.08 -8.79 -8.75
N ALA A 74 -9.07 -8.52 -9.57
CA ALA A 74 -8.66 -9.39 -10.67
C ALA A 74 -8.27 -10.78 -10.17
N HIS A 75 -7.45 -10.87 -9.12
CA HIS A 75 -7.04 -12.14 -8.50
C HIS A 75 -8.23 -13.02 -8.08
N TYR A 76 -9.29 -12.44 -7.52
CA TYR A 76 -10.50 -13.20 -7.15
C TYR A 76 -11.45 -13.50 -8.33
N SER A 77 -11.19 -12.96 -9.51
CA SER A 77 -12.01 -13.17 -10.70
C SER A 77 -11.46 -14.34 -11.50
N SER A 78 -12.16 -15.46 -11.52
CA SER A 78 -11.76 -16.67 -12.26
C SER A 78 -11.63 -16.51 -13.79
N ASN A 79 -12.15 -15.41 -14.33
CA ASN A 79 -12.03 -15.06 -15.76
C ASN A 79 -10.93 -14.02 -16.02
N ASP A 80 -10.28 -13.52 -14.98
CA ASP A 80 -9.12 -12.64 -15.11
C ASP A 80 -7.84 -13.49 -15.09
N GLY A 81 -6.83 -13.08 -15.85
CA GLY A 81 -5.58 -13.84 -16.02
C GLY A 81 -4.54 -13.55 -14.94
N PHE A 82 -4.86 -12.69 -13.97
CA PHE A 82 -3.95 -12.25 -12.92
C PHE A 82 -4.16 -13.07 -11.64
N GLU A 83 -3.08 -13.60 -11.05
CA GLU A 83 -3.12 -14.37 -9.81
C GLU A 83 -1.86 -14.08 -8.98
N LEU A 84 -2.01 -13.78 -7.69
CA LEU A 84 -0.88 -13.68 -6.76
C LEU A 84 -0.48 -15.07 -6.28
N LEU A 85 0.82 -15.38 -6.35
CA LEU A 85 1.29 -16.78 -6.28
C LEU A 85 1.75 -17.23 -4.89
N ASN A 86 2.04 -16.30 -3.97
CA ASN A 86 2.70 -16.58 -2.69
C ASN A 86 1.93 -16.09 -1.46
N ILE A 87 0.62 -15.88 -1.58
CA ILE A 87 -0.24 -15.42 -0.49
C ILE A 87 -1.56 -16.18 -0.51
N THR A 88 -2.12 -16.49 0.66
CA THR A 88 -3.44 -17.12 0.75
C THR A 88 -4.56 -16.08 0.60
N ASP A 89 -5.75 -16.52 0.17
CA ASP A 89 -6.93 -15.65 0.07
C ASP A 89 -7.25 -14.91 1.38
N SER A 90 -7.08 -15.59 2.52
CA SER A 90 -7.33 -15.04 3.85
C SER A 90 -6.32 -13.95 4.20
N GLU A 91 -5.03 -14.18 3.95
CA GLU A 91 -3.99 -13.18 4.17
C GLU A 91 -4.20 -11.98 3.25
N LEU A 92 -4.46 -12.22 1.97
CA LEU A 92 -4.70 -11.16 0.99
C LEU A 92 -5.92 -10.31 1.36
N HIS A 93 -6.98 -10.94 1.87
CA HIS A 93 -8.16 -10.24 2.38
C HIS A 93 -7.80 -9.32 3.56
N ASN A 94 -7.05 -9.82 4.54
CA ASN A 94 -6.59 -9.03 5.68
C ASN A 94 -5.72 -7.84 5.26
N PHE A 95 -4.79 -8.05 4.31
CA PHE A 95 -3.95 -6.98 3.78
C PHE A 95 -4.73 -5.96 2.96
N ARG A 96 -5.73 -6.40 2.20
CA ARG A 96 -6.65 -5.53 1.46
C ARG A 96 -7.38 -4.60 2.43
N GLU A 97 -8.00 -5.15 3.46
CA GLU A 97 -8.72 -4.36 4.46
C GLU A 97 -7.79 -3.39 5.19
N ARG A 98 -6.62 -3.87 5.62
CA ARG A 98 -5.59 -3.02 6.24
C ARG A 98 -5.19 -1.86 5.34
N PHE A 99 -4.83 -2.14 4.09
CA PHE A 99 -4.39 -1.09 3.17
C PHE A 99 -5.49 -0.08 2.85
N GLN A 100 -6.75 -0.53 2.78
CA GLN A 100 -7.91 0.36 2.67
C GLN A 100 -8.01 1.31 3.86
N CYS A 101 -8.01 0.79 5.09
CA CYS A 101 -8.08 1.60 6.30
C CYS A 101 -6.91 2.59 6.43
N VAL A 102 -5.71 2.19 6.03
CA VAL A 102 -4.51 3.05 6.07
C VAL A 102 -4.61 4.21 5.09
N VAL A 103 -5.02 3.94 3.85
CA VAL A 103 -5.17 4.98 2.83
C VAL A 103 -6.33 5.92 3.16
N GLU A 104 -7.46 5.38 3.61
CA GLU A 104 -8.60 6.18 4.06
C GLU A 104 -8.22 7.06 5.28
N GLY A 105 -7.57 6.47 6.28
CA GLY A 105 -7.08 7.21 7.46
C GLY A 105 -6.06 8.30 7.12
N PHE A 106 -5.21 8.07 6.12
CA PHE A 106 -4.29 9.10 5.60
C PHE A 106 -5.05 10.32 5.06
N PHE A 107 -6.11 10.10 4.28
CA PHE A 107 -6.92 11.19 3.73
C PHE A 107 -7.87 11.82 4.75
N GLU A 108 -8.36 11.05 5.71
CA GLU A 108 -9.18 11.55 6.83
C GLU A 108 -8.35 12.39 7.81
N GLY A 109 -7.04 12.14 7.89
CA GLY A 109 -6.13 12.73 8.88
C GLY A 109 -6.12 11.98 10.21
N VAL A 110 -6.77 10.81 10.28
CA VAL A 110 -6.84 9.95 11.47
C VAL A 110 -6.35 8.55 11.08
N MET A 111 -5.09 8.25 11.40
CA MET A 111 -4.51 6.94 11.09
C MET A 111 -5.09 5.84 11.99
N PRO A 112 -5.33 4.63 11.45
CA PRO A 112 -5.69 3.48 12.28
C PRO A 112 -4.54 3.11 13.23
N LEU A 113 -4.88 2.50 14.36
CA LEU A 113 -3.89 1.94 15.28
C LEU A 113 -3.24 0.70 14.64
N ASN A 114 -1.92 0.63 14.64
CA ASN A 114 -1.20 -0.49 14.02
C ASN A 114 -1.60 -1.84 14.63
N GLU A 115 -1.94 -1.83 15.92
CA GLU A 115 -2.31 -2.97 16.75
C GLU A 115 -3.78 -3.40 16.61
N SER A 116 -4.61 -2.63 15.90
CA SER A 116 -5.99 -3.05 15.62
C SER A 116 -6.08 -4.10 14.51
N PHE A 117 -4.99 -4.34 13.78
CA PHE A 117 -4.94 -5.32 12.69
C PHE A 117 -4.40 -6.66 13.17
N GLU A 118 -4.80 -7.75 12.48
CA GLU A 118 -4.35 -9.11 12.80
C GLU A 118 -2.83 -9.28 12.63
N ILE A 119 -2.26 -8.68 11.58
CA ILE A 119 -0.82 -8.65 11.33
C ILE A 119 -0.33 -7.23 11.56
N VAL A 120 0.55 -7.07 12.54
CA VAL A 120 1.12 -5.78 12.95
C VAL A 120 2.33 -5.45 12.08
N ASN A 121 2.37 -4.25 11.49
CA ASN A 121 3.55 -3.79 10.77
C ASN A 121 4.68 -3.52 11.79
N PRO A 122 5.81 -4.26 11.74
CA PRO A 122 6.87 -4.16 12.74
C PRO A 122 7.67 -2.85 12.66
N LEU A 123 7.54 -2.11 11.55
CA LEU A 123 8.28 -0.87 11.32
C LEU A 123 7.58 0.37 11.90
N ILE A 124 6.27 0.27 12.18
CA ILE A 124 5.50 1.34 12.80
C ILE A 124 5.62 1.20 14.31
N LYS A 125 6.41 2.10 14.92
CA LYS A 125 6.56 2.17 16.38
C LYS A 125 5.37 2.90 16.98
N ASN A 126 4.90 2.36 18.10
CA ASN A 126 3.91 3.00 18.95
C ASN A 126 4.50 4.32 19.45
N THR A 127 3.81 5.42 19.17
CA THR A 127 4.06 6.75 19.76
C THR A 127 2.91 7.09 20.67
#